data_AF-A0A5K1G240-F1
#
_entry.id   AF-A0A5K1G240-F1
#
_cell.length_a   1.000
_cell.length_b   1.000
_cell.length_c   1.000
_cell.angle_alpha   90.00
_cell.angle_beta   90.00
_cell.angle_gamma   90.00
#
_symmetry.space_group_name_H-M   'P 1'
#
loop_
_entity.id
_entity.type
_entity.pdbx_description
1 polymer ?
#
loop_
_entity_poly.entity_id
_entity_poly.type
_entity_poly.pdbx_seq_one_letter_code
_entity_poly.pdbx_strand_id
1 'polypeptide(L)' 'KIAEYDSPTKLLEDGSSAFARLVTEYTMRSSRSTNKLNQL' A
#
# COMPACT_ATOMS: atom_id res chain seq x y z
N LYS A 1 16.61 -3.06 10.61
CA LYS A 1 16.92 -3.18 9.17
C LYS A 1 15.77 -4.00 8.57
N ILE A 2 14.87 -3.40 7.78
CA ILE A 2 13.84 -4.17 7.07
C ILE A 2 14.32 -4.26 5.64
N ALA A 3 15.06 -5.32 5.35
CA ALA A 3 15.51 -5.61 4.01
C ALA A 3 14.75 -6.86 3.57
N GLU A 4 13.48 -6.67 3.25
CA GLU A 4 12.68 -7.67 2.56
C GLU A 4 13.11 -7.67 1.09
N TYR A 5 13.57 -8.80 0.60
CA TYR A 5 13.99 -8.99 -0.78
C TYR A 5 13.20 -10.14 -1.39
N ASP A 6 12.15 -9.79 -2.14
CA ASP A 6 11.37 -10.70 -2.95
C ASP A 6 10.66 -9.91 -4.07
N SER A 7 9.96 -10.60 -4.98
CA SER A 7 9.11 -9.97 -5.99
C SER A 7 7.91 -9.25 -5.35
N PRO A 8 7.40 -8.17 -5.96
CA PRO A 8 6.26 -7.42 -5.42
C PRO A 8 5.05 -8.30 -5.11
N THR A 9 4.72 -9.26 -5.98
CA THR A 9 3.60 -10.18 -5.78
C THR A 9 3.82 -11.05 -4.54
N LYS A 10 5.04 -11.55 -4.32
CA LYS A 10 5.38 -12.37 -3.15
C LYS A 10 5.33 -11.58 -1.86
N LEU A 11 5.83 -10.34 -1.87
CA LEU A 11 5.74 -9.45 -0.71
C LEU A 11 4.29 -9.08 -0.36
N LEU A 12 3.39 -9.05 -1.35
CA LEU A 12 1.96 -8.78 -1.13
C LEU A 12 1.19 -9.98 -0.55
N GLU A 13 1.69 -11.21 -0.72
CA GLU A 13 1.10 -12.40 -0.11
C GLU A 13 1.25 -12.38 1.43
N ASP A 14 2.31 -11.75 1.95
CA ASP A 14 2.54 -11.56 3.38
C ASP A 14 2.04 -10.17 3.83
N GLY A 15 0.87 -10.13 4.46
CA GLY A 15 0.29 -8.90 4.99
C GLY A 15 1.08 -8.24 6.13
N SER A 16 2.07 -8.94 6.71
CA SER A 16 2.96 -8.38 7.73
C SER A 16 4.18 -7.66 7.13
N SER A 17 4.45 -7.88 5.84
CA SER A 17 5.57 -7.30 5.12
C SER A 17 5.48 -5.76 5.09
N ALA A 18 6.62 -5.09 5.17
CA ALA A 18 6.66 -3.64 5.09
C ALA A 18 6.13 -3.14 3.73
N PHE A 19 6.35 -3.90 2.66
CA PHE A 19 5.83 -3.58 1.34
C PHE A 19 4.30 -3.67 1.27
N ALA A 20 3.69 -4.74 1.80
CA ALA A 20 2.23 -4.89 1.82
C ALA A 20 1.57 -3.76 2.62
N ARG A 21 2.11 -3.45 3.81
CA ARG A 21 1.61 -2.35 4.65
C ARG A 21 1.69 -1.00 3.93
N LEU A 22 2.77 -0.72 3.20
CA LEU A 22 2.92 0.50 2.42
C LEU A 22 1.85 0.59 1.31
N VAL A 23 1.65 -0.49 0.54
CA VAL A 23 0.67 -0.53 -0.55
C VAL A 23 -0.75 -0.33 0.00
N THR A 24 -1.09 -0.93 1.14
CA THR A 24 -2.38 -0.74 1.81
C THR A 24 -2.59 0.73 2.19
N GLU A 25 -1.63 1.34 2.91
CA GLU A 25 -1.72 2.74 3.34
C GLU A 25 -1.85 3.72 2.16
N TYR A 26 -1.06 3.49 1.10
CA TYR A 26 -1.12 4.30 -0.11
C TYR A 26 -2.49 4.19 -0.79
N THR A 27 -3.01 2.97 -0.94
CA THR A 27 -4.30 2.71 -1.58
C THR A 27 -5.45 3.35 -0.80
N MET A 28 -5.45 3.22 0.54
CA MET A 28 -6.44 3.87 1.39
C MET A 28 -6.39 5.39 1.28
N ARG A 29 -5.19 5.98 1.20
CA ARG A 29 -5.03 7.43 1.09
C ARG A 29 -5.40 7.97 -0.29
N SER A 30 -5.01 7.28 -1.35
CA SER A 30 -5.34 7.68 -2.72
C SER A 30 -6.85 7.63 -2.97
N SER A 31 -7.54 6.62 -2.44
CA SER A 31 -9.00 6.53 -2.48
C SER A 31 -9.72 7.66 -1.71
N ARG A 32 -9.11 8.20 -0.66
CA ARG A 32 -9.66 9.36 0.08
C ARG A 32 -9.44 10.66 -0.68
N SER A 33 -8.31 10.81 -1.37
CA SER A 33 -8.02 11.97 -2.20
C SER A 33 -8.94 12.08 -3.42
N THR A 34 -9.29 10.96 -4.06
CA THR A 34 -10.25 10.95 -5.18
C THR A 34 -11.64 11.41 -4.75
N ASN A 35 -12.09 10.98 -3.56
CA ASN A 35 -13.38 11.41 -3.00
C ASN A 35 -13.43 12.91 -2.66
N LYS A 36 -12.29 13.53 -2.32
CA LYS A 36 -12.23 14.97 -2.00
C LYS A 36 -12.25 15.85 -3.26
N LEU A 37 -11.75 15.36 -4.39
CA LEU A 37 -11.84 16.03 -5.69
C LEU A 37 -13.25 15.97 -6.30
N ASN A 38 -14.02 14.93 -6.01
CA ASN A 38 -15.40 14.76 -6.49
C ASN A 38 -16.46 15.52 -5.65
N GLN A 39 -16.04 16.29 -4.64
CA GLN A 39 -16.92 17.08 -3.76
C GLN A 39 -16.68 18.61 -3.87
N LEU A 40 -15.89 19.04 -4.85
CA LEU A 40 -15.70 20.44 -5.25
C LEU A 40 -16.39 20.68 -6.60
#